data_AF-A0A377DUG1-F1
#
_entry.id   AF-A0A377DUG1-F1
#
_cell.length_a   1.000
_cell.length_b   1.000
_cell.length_c   1.000
_cell.angle_alpha   90.00
_cell.angle_beta   90.00
_cell.angle_gamma   90.00
#
_symmetry.space_group_name_H-M   'P 1'
#
loop_
_entity.id
_entity.type
_entity.pdbx_description
1 polymer ?
#
loop_
_entity_poly.entity_id
_entity_poly.type
_entity_poly.pdbx_seq_one_letter_code
_entity_poly.pdbx_strand_id
1 'polypeptide(L)'
;MRHLYAQSREAIPELPTFEEFRKQGIFKKRDPQGHHVAYKAFREDPQANPLTTPSGKIEIYSQALADIAATWELPEGDVIDPLPIYTPGFESYQDPLNKQYPLQLTGFHYKSRVHSTYGNVDVLKAACRQEMWINPLDAQKRGIHNGDKVRIFNDRGEVHIEAKVTPRMMPGVVALGEGAWYDPDAKRVDKGGCINVLTTQRPSPLAKGNPSHTNLVQVEKV
;
A
#
# COMPACT_ATOMS: atom_id res chain seq x y z
N MET A 1 2.87 -29.04 -12.19
CA MET A 1 2.32 -29.69 -10.97
C MET A 1 3.15 -30.89 -10.51
N ARG A 2 3.26 -32.00 -11.25
CA ARG A 2 4.05 -33.18 -10.81
C ARG A 2 5.51 -32.88 -10.43
N HIS A 3 6.19 -32.05 -11.23
CA HIS A 3 7.58 -31.64 -10.98
C HIS A 3 7.75 -30.89 -9.65
N LEU A 4 6.96 -29.83 -9.43
CA LEU A 4 6.97 -29.07 -8.18
C LEU A 4 6.60 -29.94 -6.97
N TYR A 5 5.69 -30.89 -7.16
CA TYR A 5 5.33 -31.84 -6.11
C TYR A 5 6.49 -32.78 -5.76
N ALA A 6 7.24 -33.27 -6.75
CA ALA A 6 8.43 -34.09 -6.51
C ALA A 6 9.49 -33.32 -5.70
N GLN A 7 9.78 -32.07 -6.05
CA GLN A 7 10.66 -31.18 -5.27
C GLN A 7 10.14 -30.98 -3.84
N SER A 8 8.82 -30.84 -3.66
CA SER A 8 8.22 -30.72 -2.33
C SER A 8 8.38 -32.00 -1.51
N ARG A 9 8.32 -33.19 -2.13
CA ARG A 9 8.53 -34.48 -1.45
C ARG A 9 9.99 -34.68 -1.02
N GLU A 10 10.95 -34.14 -1.75
CA GLU A 10 12.37 -34.15 -1.33
C GLU A 10 12.54 -33.37 -0.02
N ALA A 11 11.90 -32.21 0.10
CA ALA A 11 11.91 -31.41 1.33
C ALA A 11 11.01 -31.95 2.44
N ILE A 12 9.92 -32.66 2.08
CA ILE A 12 8.92 -33.19 3.02
C ILE A 12 8.67 -34.68 2.68
N PRO A 13 9.53 -35.61 3.15
CA PRO A 13 9.42 -37.02 2.79
C PRO A 13 8.11 -37.71 3.20
N GLU A 14 7.40 -37.15 4.18
CA GLU A 14 6.08 -37.61 4.65
C GLU A 14 4.95 -37.38 3.63
N LEU A 15 5.17 -36.55 2.60
CA LEU A 15 4.18 -36.34 1.56
C LEU A 15 3.90 -37.66 0.81
N PRO A 16 2.62 -38.03 0.61
CA PRO A 16 2.26 -39.24 -0.11
C PRO A 16 2.68 -39.15 -1.58
N THR A 17 2.45 -40.19 -2.36
CA THR A 17 2.68 -40.09 -3.81
C THR A 17 1.77 -39.03 -4.43
N PHE A 18 2.14 -38.49 -5.59
CA PHE A 18 1.32 -37.48 -6.28
C PHE A 18 -0.10 -37.98 -6.56
N GLU A 19 -0.25 -39.27 -6.91
CA GLU A 19 -1.58 -39.85 -7.17
C GLU A 19 -2.43 -39.96 -5.91
N GLU A 20 -1.83 -40.36 -4.79
CA GLU A 20 -2.53 -40.42 -3.50
C GLU A 20 -2.92 -39.02 -3.03
N PHE A 21 -2.00 -38.05 -3.10
CA PHE A 21 -2.28 -36.66 -2.76
C PHE A 21 -3.41 -36.07 -3.60
N ARG A 22 -3.39 -36.33 -4.92
CA ARG A 22 -4.42 -35.85 -5.84
C ARG A 22 -5.81 -36.40 -5.48
N LYS A 23 -5.90 -37.64 -4.99
CA LYS A 23 -7.15 -38.24 -4.51
C LYS A 23 -7.57 -37.68 -3.14
N GLN A 24 -6.61 -37.45 -2.26
CA GLN A 24 -6.84 -36.96 -0.89
C GLN A 24 -7.20 -35.46 -0.84
N GLY A 25 -6.67 -34.65 -1.76
CA GLY A 25 -6.90 -33.21 -1.88
C GLY A 25 -6.17 -32.34 -0.85
N ILE A 26 -5.91 -32.83 0.36
CA ILE A 26 -5.22 -32.09 1.41
C ILE A 26 -4.25 -32.97 2.19
N PHE A 27 -3.04 -32.46 2.41
CA PHE A 27 -2.06 -33.02 3.35
C PHE A 27 -1.97 -32.07 4.54
N LYS A 28 -2.15 -32.60 5.76
CA LYS A 28 -2.07 -31.83 7.00
C LYS A 28 -0.86 -32.27 7.79
N LYS A 29 0.02 -31.32 8.11
CA LYS A 29 1.16 -31.53 9.01
C LYS A 29 1.09 -30.51 10.12
N ARG A 30 1.20 -30.97 11.36
CA ARG A 30 1.43 -30.09 12.50
C ARG A 30 2.89 -29.68 12.47
N ASP A 31 3.16 -28.40 12.68
CA ASP A 31 4.54 -27.92 12.80
C ASP A 31 5.24 -28.68 13.94
N PRO A 32 6.29 -29.49 13.64
CA PRO A 32 7.00 -30.25 14.66
C PRO A 32 7.78 -29.35 15.62
N GLN A 33 8.14 -28.13 15.21
CA GLN A 33 8.88 -27.17 16.03
C GLN A 33 7.98 -26.37 16.97
N GLY A 34 6.66 -26.45 16.77
CA GLY A 34 5.69 -25.79 17.64
C GLY A 34 5.76 -24.27 17.57
N HIS A 35 5.75 -23.61 18.74
CA HIS A 35 5.71 -22.16 18.79
C HIS A 35 7.11 -21.55 18.58
N HIS A 36 7.25 -20.70 17.57
CA HIS A 36 8.47 -19.98 17.29
C HIS A 36 8.45 -18.57 17.90
N VAL A 37 9.49 -18.21 18.65
CA VAL A 37 9.70 -16.86 19.19
C VAL A 37 10.81 -16.17 18.39
N ALA A 38 10.44 -15.20 17.57
CA ALA A 38 11.38 -14.47 16.73
C ALA A 38 12.50 -13.82 17.56
N TYR A 39 13.74 -13.90 17.06
CA TYR A 39 14.95 -13.32 17.67
C TYR A 39 15.32 -13.82 19.08
N LYS A 40 14.68 -14.89 19.58
CA LYS A 40 14.99 -15.43 20.92
C LYS A 40 16.47 -15.77 21.10
N ALA A 41 17.05 -16.51 20.16
CA ALA A 41 18.45 -16.93 20.24
C ALA A 41 19.43 -15.74 20.22
N PHE A 42 19.19 -14.75 19.35
CA PHE A 42 19.97 -13.50 19.32
C PHE A 42 19.85 -12.72 20.63
N ARG A 43 18.66 -12.69 21.25
CA ARG A 43 18.46 -12.04 22.55
C ARG A 43 19.17 -12.77 23.69
N GLU A 44 19.17 -14.10 23.69
CA GLU A 44 19.78 -14.93 24.72
C GLU A 44 21.31 -14.91 24.63
N ASP A 45 21.86 -15.02 23.42
CA ASP A 45 23.29 -14.92 23.16
C ASP A 45 23.56 -14.31 21.77
N PRO A 46 23.80 -12.98 21.68
CA PRO A 46 24.04 -12.31 20.41
C PRO A 46 25.44 -12.57 19.83
N GLN A 47 26.39 -13.08 20.61
CA GLN A 47 27.72 -13.42 20.10
C GLN A 47 27.69 -14.78 19.40
N ALA A 48 26.98 -15.75 19.97
CA ALA A 48 26.78 -17.06 19.36
C ALA A 48 25.76 -17.03 18.22
N ASN A 49 24.78 -16.12 18.26
CA ASN A 49 23.70 -16.02 17.27
C ASN A 49 23.61 -14.63 16.64
N PRO A 50 24.68 -14.13 15.99
CA PRO A 50 24.69 -12.78 15.44
C PRO A 50 23.65 -12.61 14.32
N LEU A 51 23.18 -11.37 14.12
CA LEU A 51 22.36 -11.02 12.95
C LEU A 51 23.21 -11.04 11.68
N THR A 52 22.56 -11.05 10.52
CA THR A 52 23.23 -11.04 9.20
C THR A 52 23.70 -9.65 8.77
N THR A 53 23.82 -8.71 9.70
CA THR A 53 24.34 -7.36 9.46
C THR A 53 25.87 -7.34 9.58
N PRO A 54 26.56 -6.35 8.99
CA PRO A 54 28.02 -6.22 9.11
C PRO A 54 28.54 -6.25 10.56
N SER A 55 27.83 -5.61 11.48
CA SER A 55 28.19 -5.60 12.91
C SER A 55 27.75 -6.83 13.71
N GLY A 56 26.95 -7.73 13.11
CA GLY A 56 26.28 -8.83 13.81
C GLY A 56 25.15 -8.39 14.76
N LYS A 57 24.79 -7.10 14.78
CA LYS A 57 23.80 -6.47 15.67
C LYS A 57 22.75 -5.69 14.89
N ILE A 58 21.75 -5.16 15.59
CA ILE A 58 20.83 -4.17 14.99
C ILE A 58 21.62 -2.89 14.74
N GLU A 59 21.69 -2.45 13.49
CA GLU A 59 22.40 -1.24 13.09
C GLU A 59 21.47 -0.04 13.15
N ILE A 60 21.55 0.74 14.24
CA ILE A 60 20.84 2.02 14.35
C ILE A 60 21.44 3.03 13.36
N TYR A 61 22.77 3.06 13.28
CA TYR A 61 23.53 3.76 12.25
C TYR A 61 24.00 2.74 11.22
N SER A 62 23.73 2.97 9.94
CA SER A 62 24.21 2.11 8.86
C SER A 62 25.34 2.77 8.07
N GLN A 63 26.55 2.20 8.18
CA GLN A 63 27.70 2.67 7.39
C GLN A 63 27.44 2.52 5.89
N ALA A 64 26.77 1.44 5.47
CA ALA A 64 26.41 1.24 4.07
C ALA A 64 25.49 2.36 3.53
N LEU A 65 24.54 2.85 4.34
CA LEU A 65 23.71 4.01 3.97
C LEU A 65 24.51 5.31 3.98
N ALA A 66 25.49 5.47 4.87
CA ALA A 66 26.38 6.64 4.87
C ALA A 66 27.19 6.71 3.57
N ASP A 67 27.74 5.57 3.13
CA ASP A 67 28.51 5.47 1.90
C ASP A 67 27.62 5.76 0.68
N ILE A 68 26.39 5.24 0.66
CA ILE A 68 25.39 5.55 -0.37
C ILE A 68 25.07 7.04 -0.38
N ALA A 69 24.77 7.64 0.78
CA ALA A 69 24.44 9.05 0.89
C ALA A 69 25.58 9.97 0.43
N ALA A 70 26.84 9.56 0.62
CA ALA A 70 28.02 10.31 0.19
C ALA A 70 28.33 10.19 -1.31
N THR A 71 27.83 9.15 -1.99
CA THR A 71 28.25 8.81 -3.35
C THR A 71 27.14 8.87 -4.39
N TRP A 72 25.87 8.71 -3.99
CA TRP A 72 24.75 8.75 -4.91
C TRP A 72 24.29 10.18 -5.16
N GLU A 73 24.12 10.54 -6.42
CA GLU A 73 23.40 11.75 -6.81
C GLU A 73 21.90 11.48 -6.73
N LEU A 74 21.21 12.22 -5.85
CA LEU A 74 19.77 12.09 -5.64
C LEU A 74 19.03 13.26 -6.28
N PRO A 75 17.81 13.05 -6.82
CA PRO A 75 16.94 14.13 -7.21
C PRO A 75 16.64 15.09 -6.05
N GLU A 76 16.29 16.33 -6.37
CA GLU A 76 15.88 17.30 -5.36
C GLU A 76 14.73 16.76 -4.47
N GLY A 77 14.88 16.96 -3.16
CA GLY A 77 13.93 16.50 -2.14
C GLY A 77 14.09 15.04 -1.70
N ASP A 78 14.87 14.22 -2.40
CA ASP A 78 15.22 12.87 -1.95
C ASP A 78 16.37 12.89 -0.95
N VAL A 79 16.25 12.06 0.09
CA VAL A 79 17.25 11.92 1.14
C VAL A 79 17.46 10.45 1.46
N ILE A 80 18.73 10.06 1.58
CA ILE A 80 19.16 8.81 2.21
C ILE A 80 20.07 9.24 3.36
N ASP A 81 19.77 8.78 4.57
CA ASP A 81 20.53 9.11 5.77
C ASP A 81 20.91 7.82 6.51
N PRO A 82 22.12 7.72 7.08
CA PRO A 82 22.51 6.55 7.86
C PRO A 82 21.73 6.38 9.17
N LEU A 83 20.97 7.39 9.61
CA LEU A 83 20.06 7.36 10.74
C LEU A 83 18.61 7.60 10.29
N PRO A 84 17.60 7.14 11.07
CA PRO A 84 16.23 7.55 10.84
C PRO A 84 16.04 9.05 11.11
N ILE A 85 15.70 9.80 10.08
CA ILE A 85 15.39 11.22 10.16
C ILE A 85 13.98 11.51 9.64
N TYR A 86 13.42 12.65 10.04
CA TYR A 86 12.22 13.18 9.41
C TYR A 86 12.58 13.88 8.10
N THR A 87 11.90 13.50 7.03
CA THR A 87 11.85 14.26 5.78
C THR A 87 10.38 14.48 5.42
N PRO A 88 9.94 15.71 5.10
CA PRO A 88 8.58 15.96 4.65
C PRO A 88 8.24 15.17 3.38
N GLY A 89 9.21 15.01 2.47
CA GLY A 89 8.99 14.42 1.15
C GLY A 89 8.21 15.32 0.18
N PHE A 90 8.10 14.88 -1.07
CA PHE A 90 7.28 15.53 -2.09
C PHE A 90 5.79 15.34 -1.82
N GLU A 91 4.95 16.25 -2.32
CA GLU A 91 3.48 16.21 -2.15
C GLU A 91 3.05 15.96 -0.69
N SER A 92 3.84 16.44 0.25
CA SER A 92 3.48 16.41 1.66
C SER A 92 2.48 17.52 1.99
N TYR A 93 1.90 17.49 3.19
CA TYR A 93 1.07 18.59 3.68
C TYR A 93 1.83 19.93 3.76
N GLN A 94 3.17 19.92 3.81
CA GLN A 94 3.98 21.13 3.82
C GLN A 94 4.38 21.61 2.42
N ASP A 95 4.12 20.80 1.40
CA ASP A 95 4.47 21.11 0.01
C ASP A 95 3.68 22.34 -0.48
N PRO A 96 4.32 23.32 -1.15
CA PRO A 96 3.62 24.47 -1.73
C PRO A 96 2.45 24.08 -2.65
N LEU A 97 2.49 22.90 -3.28
CA LEU A 97 1.40 22.35 -4.10
C LEU A 97 0.11 22.17 -3.31
N ASN A 98 0.18 22.06 -1.98
CA ASN A 98 -0.98 22.01 -1.08
C ASN A 98 -1.90 23.25 -1.23
N LYS A 99 -1.38 24.39 -1.73
CA LYS A 99 -2.22 25.56 -2.06
C LYS A 99 -3.18 25.31 -3.22
N GLN A 100 -2.78 24.48 -4.18
CA GLN A 100 -3.58 24.09 -5.34
C GLN A 100 -4.41 22.83 -5.04
N TYR A 101 -3.81 21.85 -4.36
CA TYR A 101 -4.39 20.56 -4.04
C TYR A 101 -4.39 20.34 -2.52
N PRO A 102 -5.39 20.87 -1.79
CA PRO A 102 -5.34 21.03 -0.34
C PRO A 102 -5.59 19.75 0.48
N LEU A 103 -5.81 18.61 -0.17
CA LEU A 103 -6.20 17.37 0.48
C LEU A 103 -5.18 16.27 0.23
N GLN A 104 -4.75 15.62 1.30
CA GLN A 104 -3.90 14.44 1.22
C GLN A 104 -4.76 13.21 0.87
N LEU A 105 -4.40 12.50 -0.19
CA LEU A 105 -5.11 11.28 -0.62
C LEU A 105 -4.35 10.03 -0.21
N THR A 106 -5.02 9.20 0.59
CA THR A 106 -4.51 7.88 1.00
C THR A 106 -5.32 6.73 0.41
N GLY A 107 -4.62 5.63 0.13
CA GLY A 107 -5.20 4.37 -0.32
C GLY A 107 -5.40 3.39 0.85
N PHE A 108 -6.31 2.44 0.68
CA PHE A 108 -6.44 1.32 1.61
C PHE A 108 -6.94 0.08 0.88
N HIS A 109 -6.54 -1.10 1.38
CA HIS A 109 -7.07 -2.38 0.91
C HIS A 109 -8.56 -2.45 1.23
N TYR A 110 -9.35 -2.73 0.20
CA TYR A 110 -10.78 -2.52 0.28
C TYR A 110 -11.51 -3.77 0.80
N LYS A 111 -12.55 -3.56 1.63
CA LYS A 111 -13.16 -4.64 2.40
C LYS A 111 -13.79 -5.77 1.56
N SER A 112 -14.36 -5.44 0.40
CA SER A 112 -15.13 -6.38 -0.42
C SER A 112 -14.34 -7.04 -1.56
N ARG A 113 -13.02 -6.83 -1.62
CA ARG A 113 -12.18 -7.36 -2.71
C ARG A 113 -10.76 -7.65 -2.21
N VAL A 114 -10.04 -8.47 -2.97
CA VAL A 114 -8.60 -8.68 -2.78
C VAL A 114 -7.92 -8.03 -3.98
N HIS A 115 -7.43 -6.81 -3.79
CA HIS A 115 -7.04 -5.93 -4.88
C HIS A 115 -8.19 -5.75 -5.88
N SER A 116 -7.99 -5.99 -7.17
CA SER A 116 -9.05 -5.94 -8.17
C SER A 116 -9.88 -7.22 -8.29
N THR A 117 -9.47 -8.31 -7.62
CA THR A 117 -10.19 -9.58 -7.64
C THR A 117 -11.52 -9.43 -6.90
N TYR A 118 -12.60 -9.96 -7.48
CA TYR A 118 -13.99 -9.79 -7.02
C TYR A 118 -14.58 -8.40 -7.28
N GLY A 119 -13.82 -7.47 -7.87
CA GLY A 119 -14.28 -6.15 -8.24
C GLY A 119 -15.42 -6.14 -9.26
N ASN A 120 -15.77 -7.28 -9.86
CA ASN A 120 -16.88 -7.47 -10.79
C ASN A 120 -18.13 -8.14 -10.17
N VAL A 121 -18.08 -8.54 -8.90
CA VAL A 121 -19.18 -9.29 -8.26
C VAL A 121 -20.24 -8.32 -7.73
N ASP A 122 -21.43 -8.35 -8.32
CA ASP A 122 -22.49 -7.35 -8.08
C ASP A 122 -22.95 -7.28 -6.62
N VAL A 123 -23.15 -8.43 -5.97
CA VAL A 123 -23.57 -8.46 -4.55
C VAL A 123 -22.52 -7.81 -3.63
N LEU A 124 -21.23 -7.97 -3.95
CA LEU A 124 -20.14 -7.38 -3.19
C LEU A 124 -20.00 -5.87 -3.44
N LYS A 125 -20.20 -5.43 -4.69
CA LYS A 125 -20.28 -4.01 -5.05
C LYS A 125 -21.43 -3.31 -4.32
N ALA A 126 -22.61 -3.93 -4.28
CA ALA A 126 -23.78 -3.39 -3.61
C ALA A 126 -23.59 -3.29 -2.08
N ALA A 127 -23.00 -4.33 -1.47
CA ALA A 127 -22.77 -4.38 -0.02
C ALA A 127 -21.68 -3.39 0.46
N CYS A 128 -20.68 -3.10 -0.39
CA CYS A 128 -19.59 -2.20 -0.07
C CYS A 128 -19.19 -1.41 -1.32
N ARG A 129 -19.89 -0.29 -1.55
CA ARG A 129 -19.75 0.56 -2.73
C ARG A 129 -18.43 1.33 -2.70
N GLN A 130 -17.75 1.38 -3.83
CA GLN A 130 -16.58 2.26 -3.98
C GLN A 130 -17.03 3.71 -3.79
N GLU A 131 -16.43 4.40 -2.82
CA GLU A 131 -16.78 5.74 -2.40
C GLU A 131 -15.50 6.44 -1.93
N MET A 132 -15.40 7.75 -2.11
CA MET A 132 -14.32 8.55 -1.53
C MET A 132 -14.72 9.02 -0.14
N TRP A 133 -13.87 8.78 0.84
CA TRP A 133 -14.14 9.15 2.23
C TRP A 133 -13.60 10.55 2.50
N ILE A 134 -14.42 11.41 3.12
CA ILE A 134 -14.06 12.79 3.46
C ILE A 134 -14.59 13.17 4.85
N ASN A 135 -13.82 14.00 5.57
CA ASN A 135 -14.25 14.55 6.85
C ASN A 135 -15.43 15.53 6.68
N PRO A 136 -16.41 15.59 7.61
CA PRO A 136 -17.54 16.52 7.54
C PRO A 136 -17.15 18.00 7.39
N LEU A 137 -16.07 18.45 8.04
CA LEU A 137 -15.61 19.84 7.97
C LEU A 137 -15.13 20.21 6.56
N ASP A 138 -14.41 19.31 5.90
CA ASP A 138 -13.90 19.56 4.55
C ASP A 138 -14.97 19.37 3.47
N ALA A 139 -15.92 18.47 3.72
CA ALA A 139 -17.12 18.32 2.90
C ALA A 139 -17.99 19.59 2.97
N GLN A 140 -18.22 20.12 4.17
CA GLN A 140 -19.02 21.34 4.37
C GLN A 140 -18.41 22.56 3.65
N LYS A 141 -17.08 22.76 3.75
CA LYS A 141 -16.37 23.83 3.02
C LYS A 141 -16.55 23.76 1.50
N ARG A 142 -16.87 22.57 0.98
CA ARG A 142 -17.02 22.26 -0.46
C ARG A 142 -18.47 22.06 -0.88
N GLY A 143 -19.45 22.23 0.02
CA GLY A 143 -20.87 21.97 -0.26
C GLY A 143 -21.19 20.52 -0.60
N ILE A 144 -20.38 19.56 -0.13
CA ILE A 144 -20.53 18.12 -0.38
C ILE A 144 -21.33 17.47 0.74
N HIS A 145 -22.40 16.75 0.37
CA HIS A 145 -23.17 15.89 1.26
C HIS A 145 -22.85 14.42 1.02
N ASN A 146 -23.22 13.56 1.97
CA ASN A 146 -23.03 12.12 1.82
C ASN A 146 -23.84 11.58 0.63
N GLY A 147 -23.18 10.84 -0.25
CA GLY A 147 -23.75 10.30 -1.48
C GLY A 147 -23.70 11.25 -2.68
N ASP A 148 -23.28 12.50 -2.51
CA ASP A 148 -23.06 13.40 -3.64
C ASP A 148 -21.96 12.84 -4.54
N LYS A 149 -22.14 12.99 -5.85
CA LYS A 149 -21.08 12.70 -6.81
C LYS A 149 -20.03 13.80 -6.74
N VAL A 150 -18.77 13.40 -6.59
CA VAL A 150 -17.63 14.30 -6.46
C VAL A 150 -16.58 14.01 -7.52
N ARG A 151 -15.86 15.06 -7.89
CA ARG A 151 -14.67 15.03 -8.73
C ARG A 151 -13.45 15.09 -7.82
N ILE A 152 -12.59 14.09 -7.92
CA ILE A 152 -11.29 14.02 -7.23
C ILE A 152 -10.22 14.16 -8.30
N PHE A 153 -9.31 15.11 -8.17
CA PHE A 153 -8.37 15.40 -9.24
C PHE A 153 -7.06 16.03 -8.78
N ASN A 154 -6.06 15.89 -9.65
CA ASN A 154 -4.83 16.65 -9.67
C ASN A 154 -4.35 16.77 -11.14
N ASP A 155 -3.11 17.20 -11.36
CA ASP A 155 -2.55 17.34 -12.72
C ASP A 155 -2.43 16.02 -13.49
N ARG A 156 -2.50 14.87 -12.80
CA ARG A 156 -2.31 13.54 -13.41
C ARG A 156 -3.60 12.95 -13.95
N GLY A 157 -4.72 13.23 -13.30
CA GLY A 157 -6.00 12.62 -13.68
C GLY A 157 -7.18 13.04 -12.82
N GLU A 158 -8.32 12.43 -13.14
CA GLU A 158 -9.62 12.80 -12.60
C GLU A 158 -10.49 11.56 -12.41
N VAL A 159 -11.11 11.46 -11.23
CA VAL A 159 -12.01 10.37 -10.82
C VAL A 159 -13.35 10.97 -10.37
N HIS A 160 -14.46 10.42 -10.84
CA HIS A 160 -15.82 10.79 -10.44
C HIS A 160 -16.51 9.65 -9.72
N ILE A 161 -16.77 9.83 -8.42
CA ILE A 161 -17.43 8.81 -7.59
C ILE A 161 -18.24 9.45 -6.47
N GLU A 162 -19.07 8.67 -5.77
CA GLU A 162 -19.82 9.15 -4.62
C GLU A 162 -18.93 9.44 -3.40
N ALA A 163 -19.26 10.51 -2.68
CA ALA A 163 -18.61 10.84 -1.42
C ALA A 163 -19.28 10.11 -0.24
N LYS A 164 -18.44 9.55 0.63
CA LYS A 164 -18.81 9.10 1.97
C LYS A 164 -18.34 10.10 3.00
N VAL A 165 -19.25 10.91 3.51
CA VAL A 165 -18.92 11.91 4.54
C VAL A 165 -18.90 11.21 5.91
N THR A 166 -17.74 11.21 6.58
CA THR A 166 -17.56 10.46 7.83
C THR A 166 -16.55 11.11 8.77
N PRO A 167 -16.86 11.22 10.09
CA PRO A 167 -15.94 11.80 11.07
C PRO A 167 -14.73 10.90 11.38
N ARG A 168 -14.64 9.71 10.76
CA ARG A 168 -13.48 8.81 10.88
C ARG A 168 -12.26 9.28 10.09
N MET A 169 -12.44 10.23 9.17
CA MET A 169 -11.34 10.86 8.44
C MET A 169 -10.77 12.03 9.22
N MET A 170 -9.45 12.21 9.22
CA MET A 170 -8.82 13.43 9.72
C MET A 170 -9.14 14.60 8.77
N PRO A 171 -9.37 15.83 9.26
CA PRO A 171 -9.46 17.01 8.40
C PRO A 171 -8.21 17.18 7.54
N GLY A 172 -8.37 17.59 6.28
CA GLY A 172 -7.31 17.69 5.28
C GLY A 172 -6.93 16.37 4.61
N VAL A 173 -7.59 15.25 4.95
CA VAL A 173 -7.30 13.93 4.40
C VAL A 173 -8.55 13.30 3.79
N VAL A 174 -8.39 12.74 2.58
CA VAL A 174 -9.39 11.92 1.90
C VAL A 174 -8.84 10.53 1.64
N ALA A 175 -9.74 9.55 1.51
CA ALA A 175 -9.34 8.17 1.23
C ALA A 175 -10.14 7.58 0.08
N LEU A 176 -9.47 6.78 -0.75
CA LEU A 176 -10.08 6.02 -1.84
C LEU A 176 -9.51 4.61 -1.85
N GLY A 177 -10.37 3.60 -1.84
CA GLY A 177 -9.95 2.20 -1.76
C GLY A 177 -9.22 1.73 -3.03
N GLU A 178 -8.15 0.97 -2.89
CA GLU A 178 -7.41 0.41 -4.05
C GLU A 178 -8.20 -0.70 -4.77
N GLY A 179 -7.82 -1.01 -6.00
CA GLY A 179 -8.32 -2.19 -6.72
C GLY A 179 -9.66 -2.01 -7.43
N ALA A 180 -10.25 -0.82 -7.38
CA ALA A 180 -11.40 -0.52 -8.23
C ALA A 180 -11.00 -0.59 -9.72
N TRP A 181 -11.87 -1.16 -10.55
CA TRP A 181 -11.61 -1.30 -11.98
C TRP A 181 -11.68 0.06 -12.64
N TYR A 182 -10.65 0.41 -13.40
CA TYR A 182 -10.60 1.65 -14.17
C TYR A 182 -11.66 1.63 -15.27
N ASP A 183 -12.51 2.65 -15.31
CA ASP A 183 -13.64 2.79 -16.22
C ASP A 183 -13.72 4.23 -16.76
N PRO A 184 -12.83 4.61 -17.69
CA PRO A 184 -12.77 5.97 -18.22
C PRO A 184 -13.89 6.26 -19.22
N ASP A 185 -14.46 7.46 -19.14
CA ASP A 185 -15.31 8.00 -20.20
C ASP A 185 -14.49 8.54 -21.39
N ALA A 186 -15.19 9.05 -22.41
CA ALA A 186 -14.56 9.62 -23.62
C ALA A 186 -13.64 10.82 -23.33
N LYS A 187 -13.78 11.48 -22.17
CA LYS A 187 -12.92 12.58 -21.72
C LYS A 187 -11.80 12.10 -20.79
N ARG A 188 -11.62 10.78 -20.66
CA ARG A 188 -10.64 10.12 -19.77
C ARG A 188 -10.92 10.35 -18.28
N VAL A 189 -12.14 10.71 -17.92
CA VAL A 189 -12.54 10.78 -16.52
C VAL A 189 -12.94 9.40 -16.05
N ASP A 190 -12.26 8.89 -15.03
CA ASP A 190 -12.57 7.58 -14.45
C ASP A 190 -13.88 7.62 -13.66
N LYS A 191 -14.79 6.70 -13.97
CA LYS A 191 -16.04 6.49 -13.21
C LYS A 191 -15.95 5.29 -12.26
N GLY A 192 -14.87 4.51 -12.34
CA GLY A 192 -14.66 3.31 -11.56
C GLY A 192 -14.15 3.55 -10.13
N GLY A 193 -13.47 4.67 -9.89
CA GLY A 193 -12.89 4.97 -8.58
C GLY A 193 -11.48 4.44 -8.39
N CYS A 194 -10.71 4.30 -9.46
CA CYS A 194 -9.34 3.81 -9.47
C CYS A 194 -8.39 4.88 -8.91
N ILE A 195 -7.93 4.68 -7.67
CA ILE A 195 -6.99 5.60 -7.00
C ILE A 195 -5.71 5.85 -7.82
N ASN A 196 -5.23 4.85 -8.57
CA ASN A 196 -3.96 4.96 -9.30
C ASN A 196 -4.00 5.97 -10.45
N VAL A 197 -5.18 6.45 -10.85
CA VAL A 197 -5.35 7.59 -11.77
C VAL A 197 -4.74 8.87 -11.18
N LEU A 198 -4.70 8.98 -9.85
CA LEU A 198 -4.28 10.16 -9.10
C LEU A 198 -2.85 10.03 -8.55
N THR A 199 -2.22 8.87 -8.70
CA THR A 199 -0.92 8.56 -8.08
C THR A 199 0.27 8.83 -8.99
N THR A 200 1.42 9.13 -8.38
CA THR A 200 2.70 9.19 -9.08
C THR A 200 3.42 7.83 -9.05
N GLN A 201 4.30 7.61 -10.03
CA GLN A 201 5.20 6.45 -10.08
C GLN A 201 6.63 6.80 -9.62
N ARG A 202 6.84 7.99 -9.02
CA ARG A 202 8.16 8.43 -8.53
C ARG A 202 8.72 7.45 -7.51
N PRO A 203 9.81 6.72 -7.80
CA PRO A 203 10.33 5.69 -6.90
C PRO A 203 10.97 6.30 -5.63
N SER A 204 10.99 5.56 -4.53
CA SER A 204 11.78 5.94 -3.35
C SER A 204 13.29 5.89 -3.64
N PRO A 205 14.13 6.72 -2.99
CA PRO A 205 15.51 6.90 -3.40
C PRO A 205 16.38 5.65 -3.22
N LEU A 206 16.15 4.87 -2.16
CA LEU A 206 16.94 3.65 -1.88
C LEU A 206 16.30 2.40 -2.50
N ALA A 207 15.12 2.01 -2.02
CA ALA A 207 14.48 0.73 -2.36
C ALA A 207 13.78 0.72 -3.73
N LYS A 208 13.68 1.89 -4.39
CA LYS A 208 12.94 2.09 -5.64
C LYS A 208 11.48 1.61 -5.56
N GLY A 209 10.88 1.74 -4.38
CA GLY A 209 9.49 1.36 -4.12
C GLY A 209 8.50 2.42 -4.62
N ASN A 210 7.24 2.02 -4.82
CA ASN A 210 6.18 2.92 -5.26
C ASN A 210 5.69 3.85 -4.11
N PRO A 211 5.26 5.07 -4.42
CA PRO A 211 4.80 6.05 -3.43
C PRO A 211 3.27 6.18 -3.39
N SER A 212 2.52 5.08 -3.48
CA SER A 212 1.06 5.12 -3.75
C SER A 212 0.21 5.92 -2.75
N HIS A 213 0.74 6.31 -1.58
CA HIS A 213 0.05 7.11 -0.57
C HIS A 213 0.56 8.55 -0.44
N THR A 214 1.49 8.98 -1.31
CA THR A 214 2.03 10.33 -1.35
C THR A 214 1.38 11.10 -2.49
N ASN A 215 0.17 11.60 -2.25
CA ASN A 215 -0.60 12.28 -3.28
C ASN A 215 -1.35 13.48 -2.68
N LEU A 216 -1.26 14.63 -3.34
CA LEU A 216 -2.14 15.77 -3.12
C LEU A 216 -3.24 15.80 -4.17
N VAL A 217 -4.47 16.10 -3.74
CA VAL A 217 -5.64 16.25 -4.62
C VAL A 217 -6.52 17.43 -4.19
N GLN A 218 -7.39 17.84 -5.10
CA GLN A 218 -8.58 18.63 -4.79
C GLN A 218 -9.83 17.78 -4.96
N VAL A 219 -10.89 18.14 -4.24
CA VAL A 219 -12.22 17.54 -4.36
C VAL A 219 -13.26 18.63 -4.56
N GLU A 220 -14.14 18.43 -5.52
CA GLU A 220 -15.26 19.32 -5.86
C GLU A 220 -16.55 18.52 -6.05
N LYS A 221 -17.70 19.14 -5.82
CA LYS A 221 -19.00 18.56 -6.18
C LYS A 221 -19.21 18.66 -7.69
N VAL A 222 -19.74 17.58 -8.30
CA VAL A 222 -20.12 17.54 -9.73
C VAL A 222 -21.53 18.08 -9.93
#